data_AF-A0A4Q4LZK3-F1
#
_entry.id   AF-A0A4Q4LZK3-F1
#
_cell.length_a   1.000
_cell.length_b   1.000
_cell.length_c   1.000
_cell.angle_alpha   90.00
_cell.angle_beta   90.00
_cell.angle_gamma   90.00
#
_symmetry.space_group_name_H-M   'P 1'
#
loop_
_entity.id
_entity.type
_entity.pdbx_description
1 polymer ?
#
loop_
_entity_poly.entity_id
_entity_poly.type
_entity_poly.pdbx_seq_one_letter_code
_entity_poly.pdbx_strand_id
1 'polypeptide(L)'
;MRIERLCLPLLITTLVYSPEAPTYGGGAWQKLNTVAKRAFRVASEKDASIVRQSLHHLAIQNTLLESENDGLRDALITKREGNSKGKSPSLLQHYEYWGPKALWTPRSFREAKVRMRQAKEAKDLDEKNKADMKELKKANKLYNDRIAEEKRKKAARDREAQAKAKADERKAINARNEQRKKDKNARDAQKAVPQSQRGKRKASQSTAPRKKQNRSVAAARSGVVDAPRSPTPPPKYNSRGRKIAPRKRLQ
;
A
#
# COMPACT_ATOMS: atom_id res chain seq x y z
N MET A 1 -39.52 -56.06 3.58
CA MET A 1 -38.77 -56.66 4.71
C MET A 1 -37.81 -55.59 5.22
N ARG A 2 -38.13 -54.90 6.32
CA ARG A 2 -37.50 -55.07 7.66
C ARG A 2 -35.97 -55.16 7.56
N ILE A 3 -35.28 -54.02 7.66
CA ILE A 3 -34.46 -53.59 8.83
C ILE A 3 -33.47 -54.71 9.20
N GLU A 4 -32.17 -54.55 8.99
CA GLU A 4 -31.28 -54.03 10.04
C GLU A 4 -30.13 -53.18 9.50
N ARG A 5 -30.12 -51.92 9.94
CA ARG A 5 -28.97 -51.03 9.93
C ARG A 5 -28.06 -51.46 11.07
N LEU A 6 -26.98 -52.19 10.78
CA LEU A 6 -25.91 -52.38 11.75
C LEU A 6 -25.08 -51.09 11.81
N CYS A 7 -25.48 -50.30 12.81
CA CYS A 7 -24.76 -49.15 13.34
C CYS A 7 -23.46 -49.64 13.98
N LEU A 8 -22.34 -49.58 13.25
CA LEU A 8 -21.01 -49.69 13.86
C LEU A 8 -20.63 -48.30 14.40
N PRO A 9 -20.39 -48.16 15.72
CA PRO A 9 -20.04 -46.88 16.30
C PRO A 9 -18.64 -46.44 15.87
N LEU A 10 -18.59 -45.21 15.40
CA LEU A 10 -17.40 -44.40 15.17
C LEU A 10 -16.53 -44.36 16.44
N LEU A 11 -15.51 -45.21 16.50
CA LEU A 11 -14.39 -45.08 17.44
C LEU A 11 -13.16 -44.62 16.67
N ILE A 12 -13.21 -43.39 16.16
CA ILE A 12 -12.01 -42.61 15.85
C ILE A 12 -11.79 -41.68 17.05
N THR A 13 -11.38 -42.30 18.16
CA THR A 13 -10.92 -41.62 19.36
C THR A 13 -9.53 -41.01 19.09
N THR A 14 -9.49 -39.68 19.09
CA THR A 14 -8.36 -38.84 19.53
C THR A 14 -6.96 -39.26 19.07
N LEU A 15 -6.58 -38.85 17.85
CA LEU A 15 -5.18 -38.55 17.57
C LEU A 15 -4.83 -37.30 18.39
N VAL A 16 -4.29 -37.54 19.59
CA VAL A 16 -3.65 -36.51 20.41
C VAL A 16 -2.51 -35.91 19.60
N TYR A 17 -2.73 -34.71 19.08
CA TYR A 17 -1.70 -33.88 18.49
C TYR A 17 -0.71 -33.49 19.59
N SER A 18 0.42 -34.19 19.63
CA SER A 18 1.56 -33.87 20.50
C SER A 18 2.35 -32.73 19.86
N PRO A 19 2.41 -31.52 20.45
CA PRO A 19 3.03 -30.34 19.84
C PRO A 19 4.57 -30.31 19.92
N GLU A 20 5.17 -31.37 20.46
CA GLU A 20 6.62 -31.50 20.58
C GLU A 20 7.20 -32.07 19.28
N ALA A 21 7.32 -31.25 18.23
CA ALA A 21 8.23 -31.58 17.14
C ALA A 21 9.66 -31.61 17.73
N PRO A 22 10.32 -32.78 17.82
CA PRO A 22 11.65 -32.84 18.40
C PRO A 22 12.58 -32.06 17.50
N THR A 23 13.32 -31.10 18.06
CA THR A 23 14.46 -30.50 17.37
C THR A 23 15.40 -31.65 16.97
N TYR A 24 15.59 -31.84 15.67
CA TYR A 24 16.43 -32.90 15.11
C TYR A 24 17.88 -32.65 15.55
N GLY A 25 18.33 -33.43 16.52
CA GLY A 25 19.68 -33.42 17.06
C GLY A 25 19.94 -34.77 17.74
N GLY A 26 21.20 -35.11 18.01
CA GLY A 26 21.60 -36.47 18.44
C GLY A 26 20.82 -37.08 19.63
N GLY A 27 20.29 -36.25 20.54
CA GLY A 27 19.42 -36.71 21.63
C GLY A 27 17.95 -36.99 21.26
N ALA A 28 17.49 -36.51 20.11
CA ALA A 28 16.12 -36.70 19.61
C ALA A 28 15.88 -38.15 19.14
N TRP A 29 16.90 -38.84 18.62
CA TRP A 29 16.79 -40.24 18.23
C TRP A 29 16.52 -41.16 19.44
N GLN A 30 17.13 -40.91 20.60
CA GLN A 30 16.85 -41.69 21.81
C GLN A 30 15.39 -41.51 22.29
N LYS A 31 14.86 -40.29 22.16
CA LYS A 31 13.44 -39.98 22.46
C LYS A 31 12.50 -40.65 21.45
N LEU A 32 12.80 -40.59 20.16
CA LEU A 32 12.02 -41.30 19.13
C LEU A 32 12.09 -42.81 19.29
N ASN A 33 13.24 -43.37 19.65
CA ASN A 33 13.40 -44.81 19.90
C ASN A 33 12.61 -45.27 21.13
N THR A 34 12.56 -44.48 22.20
CA THR A 34 11.72 -44.81 23.36
C THR A 34 10.22 -44.74 23.03
N VAL A 35 9.78 -43.77 22.23
CA VAL A 35 8.40 -43.69 21.72
C VAL A 35 8.09 -44.85 20.78
N ALA A 36 8.97 -45.15 19.83
CA ALA A 36 8.83 -46.27 18.91
C ALA A 36 8.77 -47.61 19.65
N LYS A 37 9.63 -47.84 20.65
CA LYS A 37 9.60 -49.02 21.51
C LYS A 37 8.28 -49.16 22.28
N ARG A 38 7.64 -48.06 22.68
CA ARG A 38 6.31 -48.08 23.32
C ARG A 38 5.22 -48.40 22.31
N ALA A 39 5.23 -47.78 21.14
CA ALA A 39 4.26 -47.99 20.07
C ALA A 39 4.30 -49.43 19.53
N PHE A 40 5.50 -49.99 19.39
CA PHE A 40 5.71 -51.36 18.90
C PHE A 40 5.58 -52.45 19.96
N ARG A 41 5.07 -52.14 21.17
CA ARG A 41 4.78 -53.18 22.19
C ARG A 41 3.70 -54.16 21.76
N VAL A 42 2.78 -53.73 20.89
CA VAL A 42 1.62 -54.51 20.43
C VAL A 42 1.84 -55.08 19.01
N ALA A 43 2.87 -54.59 18.30
CA ALA A 43 3.16 -54.99 16.92
C ALA A 43 3.99 -56.29 16.86
N SER A 44 3.96 -56.97 15.71
CA SER A 44 4.82 -58.13 15.48
C SER A 44 6.30 -57.71 15.57
N GLU A 45 7.12 -58.52 16.23
CA GLU A 45 8.53 -58.18 16.47
C GLU A 45 9.33 -58.00 15.17
N LYS A 46 8.92 -58.70 14.11
CA LYS A 46 9.47 -58.60 12.76
C LYS A 46 9.16 -57.24 12.12
N ASP A 47 7.91 -56.77 12.19
CA ASP A 47 7.55 -55.46 11.64
C ASP A 47 8.21 -54.33 12.45
N ALA A 48 8.28 -54.50 13.77
CA ALA A 48 8.96 -53.56 14.66
C ALA A 48 10.48 -53.48 14.38
N SER A 49 11.14 -54.60 14.03
CA SER A 49 12.57 -54.61 13.71
C SER A 49 12.87 -53.89 12.39
N ILE A 50 12.04 -54.11 11.37
CA ILE A 50 12.14 -53.44 10.06
C ILE A 50 12.01 -51.92 10.25
N VAL A 51 11.00 -51.46 10.98
CA VAL A 51 10.80 -50.01 11.19
C VAL A 51 11.91 -49.41 12.04
N ARG A 52 12.43 -50.13 13.03
CA ARG A 52 13.61 -49.66 13.79
C ARG A 52 14.82 -49.49 12.86
N GLN A 53 15.11 -50.48 12.03
CA GLN A 53 16.23 -50.42 11.08
C GLN A 53 16.08 -49.28 10.07
N SER A 54 14.88 -49.07 9.51
CA SER A 54 14.62 -47.97 8.57
C SER A 54 14.76 -46.61 9.24
N LEU A 55 14.25 -46.45 10.47
CA LEU A 55 14.41 -45.21 11.25
C LEU A 55 15.88 -44.95 11.60
N HIS A 56 16.64 -45.99 11.94
CA HIS A 56 18.09 -45.89 12.16
C HIS A 56 18.82 -45.43 10.90
N HIS A 57 18.50 -46.02 9.76
CA HIS A 57 19.08 -45.66 8.48
C HIS A 57 18.80 -44.19 8.12
N LEU A 58 17.55 -43.75 8.27
CA LEU A 58 17.15 -42.34 8.03
C LEU A 58 17.86 -41.37 8.98
N ALA A 59 18.03 -41.75 10.26
CA ALA A 59 18.76 -40.92 11.21
C ALA A 59 20.23 -40.73 10.78
N ILE A 60 20.90 -41.82 10.38
CA ILE A 60 22.28 -41.77 9.89
C ILE A 60 22.37 -40.91 8.62
N GLN A 61 21.44 -41.07 7.68
CA GLN A 61 21.39 -40.23 6.47
C GLN A 61 21.21 -38.75 6.79
N ASN A 62 20.33 -38.40 7.72
CA ASN A 62 20.15 -37.01 8.14
C ASN A 62 21.43 -36.44 8.76
N THR A 63 22.12 -37.20 9.63
CA THR A 63 23.39 -36.73 10.21
C THR A 63 24.48 -36.54 9.16
N LEU A 64 24.52 -37.41 8.15
CA LEU A 64 25.45 -37.29 7.03
C LEU A 64 25.14 -36.02 6.22
N LEU A 65 23.88 -35.83 5.85
CA LEU A 65 23.42 -34.64 5.13
C LEU A 65 23.66 -33.35 5.92
N GLU A 66 23.49 -33.36 7.24
CA GLU A 66 23.82 -32.23 8.10
C GLU A 66 25.32 -31.92 8.04
N SER A 67 26.18 -32.93 8.21
CA SER A 67 27.63 -32.74 8.13
C SER A 67 28.11 -32.30 6.74
N GLU A 68 27.47 -32.78 5.66
CA GLU A 68 27.74 -32.35 4.29
C GLU A 68 27.30 -30.90 4.08
N ASN A 69 26.11 -30.53 4.54
CA ASN A 69 25.62 -29.15 4.46
C ASN A 69 26.53 -28.19 5.22
N ASP A 70 27.00 -28.58 6.40
CA ASP A 70 27.93 -27.77 7.18
C ASP A 70 29.31 -27.69 6.52
N GLY A 71 29.83 -28.80 5.98
CA GLY A 71 31.06 -28.82 5.18
C GLY A 71 30.96 -27.95 3.92
N LEU A 72 29.81 -27.94 3.24
CA LEU A 72 29.55 -27.08 2.08
C LEU A 72 29.47 -25.60 2.50
N ARG A 73 28.84 -25.28 3.63
CA ARG A 73 28.81 -23.92 4.18
C ARG A 73 30.21 -23.43 4.50
N ASP A 74 31.01 -24.24 5.16
CA ASP A 74 32.41 -23.91 5.48
C ASP A 74 33.26 -23.77 4.22
N ALA A 75 33.09 -24.64 3.23
CA ALA A 75 33.74 -24.52 1.92
C ALA A 75 33.35 -23.21 1.21
N LEU A 76 32.09 -22.79 1.31
CA LEU A 76 31.63 -21.52 0.74
C LEU A 76 32.19 -20.31 1.50
N ILE A 77 32.22 -20.35 2.83
CA ILE A 77 32.82 -19.31 3.68
C ILE A 77 34.31 -19.20 3.36
N THR A 78 35.05 -20.31 3.40
CA THR A 78 36.49 -20.35 3.09
C THR A 78 36.79 -19.95 1.66
N LYS A 79 35.94 -20.27 0.67
CA LYS A 79 36.07 -19.79 -0.72
C LYS A 79 35.78 -18.30 -0.82
N ARG A 80 34.78 -17.78 -0.12
CA ARG A 80 34.48 -16.33 -0.04
C ARG A 80 35.63 -15.55 0.59
N GLU A 81 36.22 -16.10 1.65
CA GLU A 81 37.41 -15.56 2.31
C GLU A 81 38.67 -15.74 1.44
N GLY A 82 38.80 -16.87 0.76
CA GLY A 82 39.89 -17.18 -0.17
C GLY A 82 39.88 -16.28 -1.41
N ASN A 83 38.71 -15.90 -1.93
CA ASN A 83 38.57 -14.90 -2.98
C ASN A 83 38.87 -13.47 -2.48
N SER A 84 39.01 -13.27 -1.17
CA SER A 84 39.49 -12.02 -0.58
C SER A 84 41.02 -11.97 -0.43
N LYS A 85 41.74 -13.03 -0.83
CA LYS A 85 43.21 -13.06 -0.92
C LYS A 85 43.69 -11.96 -1.86
N GLY A 86 44.19 -10.88 -1.27
CA GLY A 86 44.77 -9.76 -2.02
C GLY A 86 44.62 -8.40 -1.33
N LYS A 87 43.76 -8.26 -0.32
CA LYS A 87 43.70 -7.00 0.44
C LYS A 87 44.84 -6.98 1.46
N SER A 88 45.97 -6.40 1.07
CA SER A 88 47.06 -6.10 2.00
C SER A 88 46.49 -5.29 3.18
N PRO A 89 46.87 -5.62 4.43
CA PRO A 89 46.54 -4.76 5.56
C PRO A 89 46.98 -3.33 5.24
N SER A 90 46.07 -2.37 5.38
CA SER A 90 46.43 -0.96 5.21
C SER A 90 47.26 -0.54 6.42
N LEU A 91 48.57 -0.75 6.33
CA LEU A 91 49.52 -0.34 7.34
C LEU A 91 49.69 1.18 7.20
N LEU A 92 49.13 1.94 8.13
CA LEU A 92 49.40 3.37 8.24
C LEU A 92 50.84 3.54 8.72
N GLN A 93 51.61 4.39 8.05
CA GLN A 93 52.89 4.84 8.58
C GLN A 93 52.60 5.69 9.82
N HIS A 94 53.12 5.27 10.97
CA HIS A 94 53.08 6.10 12.16
C HIS A 94 54.08 7.24 11.98
N TYR A 95 53.61 8.48 12.13
CA TYR A 95 54.42 9.69 11.97
C TYR A 95 55.59 9.81 12.97
N GLU A 96 55.69 8.93 13.96
CA GLU A 96 56.75 8.98 14.99
C GLU A 96 58.10 8.40 14.54
N TYR A 97 58.17 7.76 13.36
CA TYR A 97 59.40 7.09 12.90
C TYR A 97 59.93 7.67 11.58
N TRP A 98 60.64 8.80 11.66
CA TRP A 98 61.32 9.45 10.53
C TRP A 98 62.75 8.92 10.32
N GLY A 99 62.87 7.59 10.19
CA GLY A 99 64.12 6.96 9.76
C GLY A 99 64.15 6.75 8.24
N PRO A 100 65.32 6.73 7.58
CA PRO A 100 65.44 6.53 6.13
C PRO A 100 64.91 5.18 5.62
N LYS A 101 64.50 4.26 6.51
CA LYS A 101 63.75 3.05 6.20
C LYS A 101 62.57 2.93 7.16
N ALA A 102 61.35 2.99 6.63
CA ALA A 102 60.14 2.70 7.40
C ALA A 102 60.12 1.20 7.75
N LEU A 103 60.53 0.87 8.97
CA LEU A 103 60.49 -0.50 9.48
C LEU A 103 59.09 -0.80 10.05
N TRP A 104 58.41 -1.81 9.49
CA TRP A 104 57.11 -2.23 9.98
C TRP A 104 57.24 -2.96 11.32
N THR A 105 56.64 -2.40 12.36
CA THR A 105 56.64 -3.01 13.69
C THR A 105 55.48 -4.00 13.83
N PRO A 106 55.59 -5.07 14.64
CA PRO A 106 54.48 -5.98 14.93
C PRO A 106 53.21 -5.28 15.43
N ARG A 107 53.36 -4.12 16.10
CA ARG A 107 52.25 -3.26 16.54
C ARG A 107 51.45 -2.72 15.34
N SER A 108 52.12 -2.19 14.32
CA SER A 108 51.45 -1.65 13.11
C SER A 108 50.58 -2.71 12.40
N PHE A 109 51.03 -3.97 12.37
CA PHE A 109 50.27 -5.09 11.84
C PHE A 109 49.02 -5.40 12.67
N ARG A 110 49.13 -5.40 14.00
CA ARG A 110 47.97 -5.61 14.90
C ARG A 110 46.91 -4.53 14.68
N GLU A 111 47.33 -3.27 14.60
CA GLU A 111 46.41 -2.16 14.38
C GLU A 111 45.75 -2.21 12.99
N ALA A 112 46.48 -2.57 11.93
CA ALA A 112 45.89 -2.73 10.60
C ALA A 112 44.86 -3.88 10.55
N LYS A 113 45.10 -4.98 11.28
CA LYS A 113 44.11 -6.07 11.43
C LYS A 113 42.84 -5.59 12.15
N VAL A 114 42.99 -4.79 13.21
CA VAL A 114 41.85 -4.21 13.93
C VAL A 114 41.04 -3.29 13.02
N ARG A 115 41.69 -2.40 12.26
CA ARG A 115 41.01 -1.51 11.29
C ARG A 115 40.29 -2.28 10.20
N MET A 116 40.90 -3.34 9.67
CA MET A 116 40.26 -4.23 8.70
C MET A 116 38.99 -4.89 9.25
N ARG A 117 39.03 -5.34 10.52
CA ARG A 117 37.86 -5.91 11.19
C ARG A 117 36.74 -4.88 11.35
N GLN A 118 37.08 -3.70 11.87
CA GLN A 118 36.13 -2.58 12.00
C GLN A 118 35.53 -2.16 10.65
N ALA A 119 36.35 -2.11 9.59
CA ALA A 119 35.87 -1.79 8.25
C ALA A 119 34.94 -2.87 7.67
N LYS A 120 35.15 -4.15 8.02
CA LYS A 120 34.25 -5.25 7.65
C LYS A 120 32.93 -5.12 8.41
N GLU A 121 32.99 -4.95 9.73
CA GLU A 121 31.81 -4.76 10.58
C GLU A 121 31.00 -3.53 10.14
N ALA A 122 31.65 -2.41 9.83
CA ALA A 122 30.98 -1.22 9.31
C ALA A 122 30.27 -1.47 7.98
N LYS A 123 30.88 -2.22 7.06
CA LYS A 123 30.24 -2.62 5.79
C LYS A 123 29.04 -3.51 6.02
N ASP A 124 29.18 -4.51 6.89
CA ASP A 124 28.09 -5.43 7.23
C ASP A 124 26.92 -4.67 7.89
N LEU A 125 27.21 -3.70 8.76
CA LEU A 125 26.21 -2.81 9.36
C LEU A 125 25.56 -1.90 8.31
N ASP A 126 26.33 -1.32 7.40
CA ASP A 126 25.79 -0.51 6.29
C ASP A 126 24.87 -1.32 5.37
N GLU A 127 25.22 -2.58 5.09
CA GLU A 127 24.39 -3.48 4.30
C GLU A 127 23.07 -3.81 5.01
N LYS A 128 23.13 -4.10 6.32
CA LYS A 128 21.93 -4.29 7.17
C LYS A 128 21.06 -3.03 7.19
N ASN A 129 21.64 -1.87 7.47
CA ASN A 129 20.94 -0.59 7.45
C ASN A 129 20.28 -0.30 6.10
N LYS A 130 20.95 -0.61 4.98
CA LYS A 130 20.37 -0.48 3.63
C LYS A 130 19.19 -1.42 3.41
N ALA A 131 19.22 -2.63 3.96
CA ALA A 131 18.09 -3.56 3.91
C ALA A 131 16.91 -3.01 4.72
N ASP A 132 17.14 -2.60 5.98
CA ASP A 132 16.12 -2.03 6.87
C ASP A 132 15.48 -0.78 6.25
N MET A 133 16.28 0.10 5.65
CA MET A 133 15.78 1.28 4.95
C MET A 133 14.92 0.93 3.73
N LYS A 134 15.20 -0.17 3.03
CA LYS A 134 14.33 -0.63 1.92
C LYS A 134 13.01 -1.16 2.48
N GLU A 135 13.02 -1.86 3.61
CA GLU A 135 11.80 -2.35 4.26
C GLU A 135 10.93 -1.20 4.76
N LEU A 136 11.51 -0.22 5.45
CA LEU A 136 10.82 0.99 5.88
C LEU A 136 10.22 1.78 4.71
N LYS A 137 10.93 1.85 3.57
CA LYS A 137 10.39 2.48 2.35
C LYS A 137 9.18 1.73 1.80
N LYS A 138 9.22 0.39 1.78
CA LYS A 138 8.08 -0.44 1.35
C LYS A 138 6.88 -0.23 2.29
N ALA A 139 7.11 -0.25 3.61
CA ALA A 139 6.06 -0.02 4.60
C ALA A 139 5.42 1.38 4.47
N ASN A 140 6.24 2.42 4.33
CA ASN A 140 5.75 3.79 4.10
C ASN A 140 4.97 3.93 2.79
N LYS A 141 5.40 3.25 1.72
CA LYS A 141 4.66 3.22 0.46
C LYS A 141 3.27 2.62 0.66
N LEU A 142 3.18 1.45 1.30
CA LEU A 142 1.90 0.80 1.60
C LEU A 142 0.99 1.69 2.46
N TYR A 143 1.55 2.37 3.46
CA TYR A 143 0.79 3.30 4.30
C TYR A 143 0.24 4.49 3.50
N ASN A 144 1.07 5.10 2.64
CA ASN A 144 0.65 6.21 1.79
C ASN A 144 -0.40 5.78 0.75
N ASP A 145 -0.27 4.58 0.19
CA ASP A 145 -1.24 4.01 -0.74
C ASP A 145 -2.60 3.83 -0.05
N ARG A 146 -2.63 3.31 1.20
CA ARG A 146 -3.87 3.22 2.00
C ARG A 146 -4.51 4.59 2.24
N ILE A 147 -3.72 5.60 2.61
CA ILE A 147 -4.23 6.97 2.77
C ILE A 147 -4.81 7.50 1.46
N ALA A 148 -4.13 7.26 0.34
CA ALA A 148 -4.58 7.69 -0.97
C ALA A 148 -5.91 7.01 -1.37
N GLU A 149 -6.06 5.72 -1.09
CA GLU A 149 -7.31 4.98 -1.30
C GLU A 149 -8.45 5.53 -0.46
N GLU A 150 -8.23 5.77 0.83
CA GLU A 150 -9.26 6.35 1.71
C GLU A 150 -9.67 7.76 1.23
N LYS A 151 -8.71 8.58 0.79
CA LYS A 151 -9.01 9.88 0.17
C LYS A 151 -9.82 9.74 -1.12
N ARG A 152 -9.52 8.76 -1.96
CA ARG A 152 -10.28 8.47 -3.20
C ARG A 152 -11.70 8.02 -2.89
N LYS A 153 -11.87 7.11 -1.93
CA LYS A 153 -13.20 6.64 -1.47
C LYS A 153 -14.02 7.80 -0.91
N LYS A 154 -13.43 8.65 -0.07
CA LYS A 154 -14.09 9.84 0.47
C LYS A 154 -14.53 10.79 -0.65
N ALA A 155 -13.63 11.09 -1.60
CA ALA A 155 -13.96 11.95 -2.73
C ALA A 155 -15.07 11.36 -3.64
N ALA A 156 -15.12 10.03 -3.80
CA ALA A 156 -16.20 9.35 -4.53
C ALA A 156 -17.54 9.51 -3.81
N ARG A 157 -17.57 9.26 -2.48
CA ARG A 157 -18.77 9.45 -1.65
C ARG A 157 -19.26 10.90 -1.69
N ASP A 158 -18.35 11.87 -1.61
CA ASP A 158 -18.69 13.30 -1.68
C ASP A 158 -19.27 13.67 -3.07
N ARG A 159 -18.71 13.13 -4.15
CA ARG A 159 -19.25 13.32 -5.52
C ARG A 159 -20.64 12.70 -5.70
N GLU A 160 -20.84 11.49 -5.17
CA GLU A 160 -22.15 10.84 -5.20
C GLU A 160 -23.19 11.63 -4.39
N ALA A 161 -22.81 12.12 -3.21
CA ALA A 161 -23.68 12.97 -2.40
C ALA A 161 -24.04 14.28 -3.14
N GLN A 162 -23.07 14.92 -3.78
CA GLN A 162 -23.34 16.12 -4.61
C GLN A 162 -24.21 15.80 -5.83
N ALA A 163 -24.01 14.66 -6.48
CA ALA A 163 -24.82 14.25 -7.62
C ALA A 163 -26.28 13.98 -7.21
N LYS A 164 -26.50 13.33 -6.05
CA LYS A 164 -27.83 13.13 -5.47
C LYS A 164 -28.50 14.46 -5.14
N ALA A 165 -27.81 15.36 -4.44
CA ALA A 165 -28.35 16.69 -4.12
C ALA A 165 -28.76 17.47 -5.38
N LYS A 166 -27.92 17.47 -6.42
CA LYS A 166 -28.25 18.10 -7.72
C LYS A 166 -29.40 17.40 -8.44
N ALA A 167 -29.51 16.08 -8.34
CA ALA A 167 -30.62 15.34 -8.93
C ALA A 167 -31.94 15.68 -8.24
N ASP A 168 -31.94 15.78 -6.92
CA ASP A 168 -33.13 16.12 -6.14
C ASP A 168 -33.54 17.58 -6.35
N GLU A 169 -32.58 18.51 -6.45
CA GLU A 169 -32.84 19.89 -6.87
C GLU A 169 -33.49 19.96 -8.26
N ARG A 170 -32.95 19.20 -9.24
CA ARG A 170 -33.54 19.12 -10.58
C ARG A 170 -34.95 18.54 -10.57
N LYS A 171 -35.21 17.50 -9.77
CA LYS A 171 -36.56 16.93 -9.59
C LYS A 171 -37.52 17.98 -9.01
N ALA A 172 -37.10 18.74 -7.99
CA ALA A 172 -37.91 19.79 -7.40
C ALA A 172 -38.23 20.92 -8.40
N ILE A 173 -37.24 21.33 -9.22
CA ILE A 173 -37.45 22.32 -10.29
C ILE A 173 -38.43 21.79 -11.34
N ASN A 174 -38.29 20.53 -11.77
CA ASN A 174 -39.18 19.91 -12.75
C ASN A 174 -40.61 19.82 -12.22
N ALA A 175 -40.80 19.35 -10.99
CA ALA A 175 -42.12 19.30 -10.33
C ALA A 175 -42.76 20.69 -10.24
N ARG A 176 -41.98 21.73 -9.90
CA ARG A 176 -42.46 23.13 -9.88
C ARG A 176 -42.87 23.61 -11.27
N ASN A 177 -42.10 23.27 -12.30
CA ASN A 177 -42.41 23.64 -13.68
C ASN A 177 -43.65 22.91 -14.21
N GLU A 178 -43.83 21.65 -13.87
CA GLU A 178 -45.03 20.87 -14.18
C GLU A 178 -46.27 21.47 -13.51
N GLN A 179 -46.17 21.85 -12.23
CA GLN A 179 -47.27 22.52 -11.54
C GLN A 179 -47.62 23.85 -12.23
N ARG A 180 -46.62 24.68 -12.56
CA ARG A 180 -46.84 25.93 -13.32
C ARG A 180 -47.51 25.70 -14.67
N LYS A 181 -47.17 24.61 -15.37
CA LYS A 181 -47.83 24.23 -16.63
C LYS A 181 -49.29 23.84 -16.41
N LYS A 182 -49.59 23.05 -15.37
CA LYS A 182 -50.97 22.69 -14.99
C LYS A 182 -51.79 23.93 -14.66
N ASP A 183 -51.26 24.83 -13.83
CA ASP A 183 -51.95 26.08 -13.46
C ASP A 183 -52.20 26.97 -14.68
N LYS A 184 -51.23 27.06 -15.60
CA LYS A 184 -51.39 27.81 -16.85
C LYS A 184 -52.48 27.19 -17.73
N ASN A 185 -52.45 25.87 -17.94
CA ASN A 185 -53.46 25.17 -18.73
C ASN A 185 -54.85 25.32 -18.13
N ALA A 186 -54.99 25.27 -16.81
CA ALA A 186 -56.27 25.48 -16.12
C ALA A 186 -56.81 26.91 -16.33
N ARG A 187 -55.94 27.93 -16.25
CA ARG A 187 -56.31 29.33 -16.56
C ARG A 187 -56.71 29.50 -18.02
N ASP A 188 -55.97 28.89 -18.93
CA ASP A 188 -56.26 28.97 -20.37
C ASP A 188 -57.57 28.24 -20.70
N ALA A 189 -57.85 27.10 -20.07
CA ALA A 189 -59.13 26.39 -20.19
C ALA A 189 -60.31 27.20 -19.64
N GLN A 190 -60.15 27.88 -18.49
CA GLN A 190 -61.17 28.80 -17.95
C GLN A 190 -61.45 29.97 -18.91
N LYS A 191 -60.41 30.52 -19.56
CA LYS A 191 -60.57 31.56 -20.59
C LYS A 191 -61.20 31.04 -21.88
N ALA A 192 -61.02 29.75 -22.19
CA ALA A 192 -61.54 29.11 -23.39
C ALA A 192 -62.99 28.62 -23.26
N VAL A 193 -63.59 28.64 -22.05
CA VAL A 193 -65.03 28.46 -21.90
C VAL A 193 -65.72 29.56 -22.73
N PRO A 194 -66.50 29.22 -23.77
CA PRO A 194 -67.04 30.22 -24.67
C PRO A 194 -67.92 31.18 -23.90
N GLN A 195 -67.51 32.45 -23.85
CA GLN A 195 -68.38 33.52 -23.41
C GLN A 195 -69.57 33.54 -24.37
N SER A 196 -70.72 33.03 -23.91
CA SER A 196 -71.93 32.92 -24.69
C SER A 196 -72.22 34.25 -25.39
N GLN A 197 -72.38 34.19 -26.70
CA GLN A 197 -72.59 35.29 -27.64
C GLN A 197 -73.44 36.43 -27.05
N ARG A 198 -72.80 37.44 -26.44
CA ARG A 198 -73.48 38.68 -26.06
C ARG A 198 -73.36 39.64 -27.23
N GLY A 199 -74.52 39.95 -27.81
CA GLY A 199 -74.71 40.60 -29.10
C GLY A 199 -74.01 41.95 -29.31
N LYS A 200 -73.92 42.30 -30.60
CA LYS A 200 -73.22 43.43 -31.20
C LYS A 200 -73.36 44.73 -30.38
N ARG A 201 -72.27 45.19 -29.74
CA ARG A 201 -72.15 46.54 -29.17
C ARG A 201 -71.23 47.40 -30.03
N LYS A 202 -71.63 48.67 -30.18
CA LYS A 202 -71.05 49.70 -31.04
C LYS A 202 -69.59 50.01 -30.68
N ALA A 203 -68.77 50.15 -31.73
CA ALA A 203 -67.40 50.65 -31.64
C ALA A 203 -67.38 52.07 -31.06
N SER A 204 -66.67 52.25 -29.95
CA SER A 204 -66.41 53.56 -29.35
C SER A 204 -64.94 53.95 -29.55
N GLN A 205 -64.77 54.90 -30.47
CA GLN A 205 -63.83 56.03 -30.48
C GLN A 205 -62.32 55.81 -30.21
N SER A 206 -61.54 56.25 -31.21
CA SER A 206 -60.09 56.45 -31.18
C SER A 206 -59.69 57.42 -30.06
N THR A 207 -58.97 56.92 -29.06
CA THR A 207 -58.28 57.74 -28.06
C THR A 207 -56.92 58.22 -28.60
N ALA A 208 -56.65 59.51 -28.42
CA ALA A 208 -55.49 60.28 -28.87
C ALA A 208 -54.10 59.65 -28.55
N PRO A 209 -53.05 60.00 -29.33
CA PRO A 209 -51.71 59.41 -29.18
C PRO A 209 -51.08 59.80 -27.84
N ARG A 210 -50.72 58.77 -27.07
CA ARG A 210 -50.09 58.91 -25.76
C ARG A 210 -48.62 59.36 -25.92
N LYS A 211 -48.29 60.45 -25.24
CA LYS A 211 -46.97 61.12 -25.18
C LYS A 211 -45.85 60.10 -24.93
N LYS A 212 -44.84 60.05 -25.82
CA LYS A 212 -43.57 59.35 -25.58
C LYS A 212 -42.93 59.96 -24.32
N GLN A 213 -42.93 59.21 -23.22
CA GLN A 213 -42.00 59.48 -22.14
C GLN A 213 -40.63 58.99 -22.62
N ASN A 214 -39.70 59.93 -22.79
CA ASN A 214 -38.29 59.64 -22.98
C ASN A 214 -37.83 58.86 -21.75
N ARG A 215 -37.74 57.53 -21.89
CA ARG A 215 -36.93 56.73 -20.98
C ARG A 215 -35.50 57.16 -21.30
N SER A 216 -34.99 58.00 -20.43
CA SER A 216 -33.60 58.40 -20.42
C SER A 216 -32.74 57.18 -20.70
N VAL A 217 -31.80 57.37 -21.62
CA VAL A 217 -30.58 56.59 -21.67
C VAL A 217 -29.86 56.85 -20.35
N ALA A 218 -30.31 56.20 -19.28
CA ALA A 218 -29.40 55.79 -18.24
C ALA A 218 -28.55 54.74 -18.93
N ALA A 219 -27.45 55.21 -19.54
CA ALA A 219 -26.31 54.38 -19.85
C ALA A 219 -26.20 53.38 -18.70
N ALA A 220 -26.23 52.09 -19.03
CA ALA A 220 -25.68 51.12 -18.13
C ALA A 220 -24.24 51.57 -17.90
N ARG A 221 -24.03 52.36 -16.85
CA ARG A 221 -22.85 52.26 -16.03
C ARG A 221 -22.86 50.80 -15.61
N SER A 222 -22.28 49.96 -16.48
CA SER A 222 -21.50 48.82 -16.08
C SER A 222 -20.58 49.37 -15.01
N GLY A 223 -21.05 49.34 -13.77
CA GLY A 223 -20.18 49.30 -12.62
C GLY A 223 -19.37 48.02 -12.81
N VAL A 224 -18.29 48.15 -13.57
CA VAL A 224 -17.06 47.48 -13.20
C VAL A 224 -16.83 48.02 -11.81
N VAL A 225 -17.29 47.26 -10.81
CA VAL A 225 -16.67 47.31 -9.51
C VAL A 225 -15.20 47.12 -9.84
N ASP A 226 -14.39 48.16 -9.64
CA ASP A 226 -12.96 48.02 -9.52
C ASP A 226 -12.75 47.07 -8.33
N ALA A 227 -12.84 45.78 -8.61
CA ALA A 227 -12.23 44.78 -7.77
C ALA A 227 -10.77 45.20 -7.72
N PRO A 228 -10.18 45.36 -6.52
CA PRO A 228 -8.78 45.72 -6.41
C PRO A 228 -7.99 44.78 -7.30
N ARG A 229 -7.17 45.34 -8.21
CA ARG A 229 -6.26 44.57 -9.07
C ARG A 229 -5.65 43.48 -8.20
N SER A 230 -5.98 42.23 -8.50
CA SER A 230 -5.38 41.10 -7.80
C SER A 230 -3.87 41.29 -7.87
N PRO A 231 -3.14 41.28 -6.74
CA PRO A 231 -1.71 41.48 -6.76
C PRO A 231 -1.09 40.48 -7.71
N THR A 232 -0.25 40.97 -8.62
CA THR A 232 0.57 40.13 -9.50
C THR A 232 1.23 39.05 -8.66
N PRO A 233 1.12 37.75 -9.03
CA PRO A 233 1.69 36.69 -8.23
C PRO A 233 3.20 36.93 -8.07
N PRO A 234 3.76 36.74 -6.85
CA PRO A 234 5.17 36.97 -6.61
C PRO A 234 6.01 36.07 -7.53
N PRO A 235 7.17 36.55 -7.98
CA PRO A 235 8.05 35.77 -8.84
C PRO A 235 8.41 34.44 -8.17
N LYS A 236 8.23 33.33 -8.89
CA LYS A 236 8.58 32.00 -8.41
C LYS A 236 10.08 31.79 -8.60
N TYR A 237 10.78 31.40 -7.54
CA TYR A 237 12.19 31.05 -7.57
C TYR A 237 12.38 29.54 -7.39
N ASN A 238 13.39 28.95 -8.02
CA ASN A 238 13.80 27.57 -7.74
C ASN A 238 14.64 27.50 -6.45
N SER A 239 14.98 26.29 -5.99
CA SER A 239 15.85 26.08 -4.81
C SER A 239 17.26 26.67 -4.93
N ARG A 240 17.62 27.19 -6.11
CA ARG A 240 18.90 27.85 -6.42
C ARG A 240 18.74 29.35 -6.69
N GLY A 241 17.61 29.97 -6.31
CA GLY A 241 17.39 31.41 -6.38
C GLY A 241 17.17 32.00 -7.78
N ARG A 242 16.91 31.18 -8.82
CA ARG A 242 16.63 31.67 -10.19
C ARG A 242 15.15 31.90 -10.43
N LYS A 243 14.81 33.04 -11.05
CA LYS A 243 13.44 33.45 -11.41
C LYS A 243 12.88 32.54 -12.52
N ILE A 244 11.74 31.91 -12.27
CA ILE A 244 11.06 31.00 -13.21
C ILE A 244 10.05 31.81 -14.04
N ALA A 245 10.17 31.77 -15.36
CA ALA A 245 9.24 32.45 -16.26
C ALA A 245 7.88 31.73 -16.31
N PRO A 246 6.75 32.48 -16.33
CA PRO A 246 5.43 31.87 -16.46
C PRO A 246 5.27 31.22 -17.85
N ARG A 247 4.76 29.98 -17.89
CA ARG A 247 4.48 29.27 -19.15
C ARG A 247 3.34 29.97 -19.91
N LYS A 248 3.61 30.35 -21.17
CA LYS A 248 2.57 30.83 -22.10
C LYS A 248 1.58 29.68 -22.38
N ARG A 249 0.29 29.94 -22.20
CA ARG A 249 -0.76 29.02 -22.65
C ARG A 249 -0.89 29.17 -24.17
N LEU A 250 -0.73 28.07 -24.91
CA LEU A 250 -1.07 28.02 -26.32
C LEU A 250 -2.60 28.11 -26.44
N GLN A 251 -3.09 29.02 -27.27
CA GLN A 251 -4.50 29.16 -27.65
C GLN A 251 -4.85 28.15 -28.73
#